data_AF-A0A1D7W275-F1
#
_entry.id   AF-A0A1D7W275-F1
#
_cell.length_a   1.000
_cell.length_b   1.000
_cell.length_c   1.000
_cell.angle_alpha   90.00
_cell.angle_beta   90.00
_cell.angle_gamma   90.00
#
_symmetry.space_group_name_H-M   'P 1'
#
loop_
_entity.id
_entity.type
_entity.pdbx_description
1 polymer ?
#
loop_
_entity_poly.entity_id
_entity_poly.type
_entity_poly.pdbx_seq_one_letter_code
_entity_poly.pdbx_strand_id
1 'polypeptide(L)'
;MVAKKFDRTQFFRTTSGFDRDDLEKVLWTLYWRGDARTRERVEELIDPSQVTVTAPAPPSAEVVRRNVKEFAALARARAYLARDRRVSPKERTRWRFTYKDHFAQSFAALSAGTGEEIRPAVEAVSTLITLACETEGFDYFRSEDPIEASKVVISEMVDQLWTGIGRALGPEELCRLSAVQIVHWERKYGWTRFGFGRTSEKESTLAEVLPRHLLTPDMWSSFTEHYIHELDTVAGKKSPSYGTVSARTDALEPLNKSLIERLHASGADDRIAALLDNRGLTANGRKRLRGYQRALDSN
;
A
#
# COMPACT_ATOMS: atom_id res chain seq x y z
N MET A 1 -34.68 -33.60 -10.29
CA MET A 1 -34.64 -32.78 -11.53
C MET A 1 -33.68 -31.63 -11.30
N VAL A 2 -32.64 -31.49 -12.12
CA VAL A 2 -31.73 -30.33 -12.05
C VAL A 2 -32.41 -29.19 -12.81
N ALA A 3 -32.92 -28.20 -12.09
CA ALA A 3 -33.52 -27.02 -12.69
C ALA A 3 -32.48 -26.28 -13.52
N LYS A 4 -32.78 -26.03 -14.80
CA LYS A 4 -31.90 -25.28 -15.71
C LYS A 4 -31.87 -23.82 -15.24
N LYS A 5 -30.70 -23.35 -14.81
CA LYS A 5 -30.52 -21.97 -14.33
C LYS A 5 -30.64 -21.01 -15.52
N PHE A 6 -31.58 -20.08 -15.46
CA PHE A 6 -31.67 -19.00 -16.44
C PHE A 6 -30.50 -18.04 -16.29
N ASP A 7 -29.99 -17.53 -17.42
CA ASP A 7 -29.16 -16.33 -17.41
C ASP A 7 -30.02 -15.07 -17.24
N ARG A 8 -29.37 -13.92 -17.00
CA ARG A 8 -30.05 -12.65 -16.72
C ARG A 8 -31.00 -12.25 -17.85
N THR A 9 -30.59 -12.41 -19.10
CA THR A 9 -31.35 -12.00 -20.29
C THR A 9 -32.55 -12.92 -20.52
N GLN A 10 -32.38 -14.22 -20.30
CA GLN A 10 -33.46 -15.21 -20.35
C GLN A 10 -34.50 -14.95 -19.25
N PHE A 11 -34.06 -14.67 -18.02
CA PHE A 11 -34.94 -14.36 -16.91
C PHE A 11 -35.84 -13.16 -17.23
N PHE A 12 -35.26 -12.02 -17.62
CA PHE A 12 -36.03 -10.81 -17.93
C PHE A 12 -36.96 -10.97 -19.13
N ARG A 13 -36.58 -11.75 -20.15
CA ARG A 13 -37.43 -12.05 -21.29
C ARG A 13 -38.62 -12.94 -20.92
N THR A 14 -38.42 -13.88 -20.00
CA THR A 14 -39.48 -14.78 -19.56
C THR A 14 -40.46 -14.08 -18.62
N THR A 15 -39.97 -13.17 -17.77
CA THR A 15 -40.82 -12.43 -16.81
C THR A 15 -41.44 -11.16 -17.39
N SER A 16 -41.11 -10.76 -18.63
CA SER A 16 -41.56 -9.48 -19.20
C SER A 16 -43.07 -9.39 -19.43
N GLY A 17 -43.78 -10.52 -19.48
CA GLY A 17 -45.23 -10.58 -19.64
C GLY A 17 -45.99 -10.79 -18.33
N PHE A 18 -45.30 -10.85 -17.18
CA PHE A 18 -45.94 -11.07 -15.89
C PHE A 18 -46.58 -9.77 -15.43
N ASP A 19 -47.82 -9.86 -14.95
CA ASP A 19 -48.44 -8.74 -14.27
C ASP A 19 -47.88 -8.60 -12.84
N ARG A 20 -48.39 -7.62 -12.10
CA ARG A 20 -47.93 -7.34 -10.75
C ARG A 20 -48.14 -8.53 -9.81
N ASP A 21 -49.28 -9.21 -9.91
CA ASP A 21 -49.64 -10.30 -8.99
C ASP A 21 -48.77 -11.53 -9.25
N ASP A 22 -48.47 -11.81 -10.52
CA ASP A 22 -47.54 -12.86 -10.92
C ASP A 22 -46.11 -12.59 -10.45
N LEU A 23 -45.65 -11.33 -10.54
CA LEU A 23 -44.34 -10.92 -10.03
C LEU A 23 -44.26 -10.99 -8.50
N GLU A 24 -45.30 -10.56 -7.79
CA GLU A 24 -45.39 -10.66 -6.33
C GLU A 24 -45.34 -12.12 -5.88
N LYS A 25 -46.00 -13.04 -6.60
CA LYS A 25 -45.96 -14.48 -6.33
C LYS A 25 -44.58 -15.10 -6.57
N VAL A 26 -43.87 -14.69 -7.61
CA VAL A 26 -42.48 -15.13 -7.87
C VAL A 26 -41.55 -14.64 -6.76
N LEU A 27 -41.65 -13.37 -6.38
CA LEU A 27 -40.85 -12.77 -5.31
C LEU A 27 -41.14 -13.41 -3.95
N TRP A 28 -42.41 -13.67 -3.64
CA TRP A 28 -42.81 -14.39 -2.42
C TRP A 28 -42.25 -15.81 -2.37
N THR A 29 -42.28 -16.52 -3.50
CA THR A 29 -41.70 -17.87 -3.60
C THR A 29 -40.18 -17.84 -3.41
N LEU A 30 -39.50 -16.84 -3.99
CA LEU A 30 -38.07 -16.62 -3.84
C LEU A 30 -37.69 -16.30 -2.40
N TYR A 31 -38.46 -15.43 -1.74
CA TYR A 31 -38.25 -15.05 -0.36
C TYR A 31 -38.45 -16.25 0.58
N TRP A 32 -39.61 -16.92 0.50
CA TRP A 32 -39.95 -18.00 1.42
C TRP A 32 -39.08 -19.26 1.25
N ARG A 33 -38.71 -19.60 0.00
CA ARG A 33 -37.89 -20.80 -0.30
C ARG A 33 -36.40 -20.52 -0.46
N GLY A 34 -35.97 -19.26 -0.48
CA GLY A 34 -34.56 -18.88 -0.52
C GLY A 34 -33.83 -19.21 0.78
N ASP A 35 -32.50 -19.30 0.70
CA ASP A 35 -31.65 -19.36 1.90
C ASP A 35 -31.60 -17.99 2.61
N ALA A 36 -31.04 -17.95 3.83
CA ALA A 36 -30.99 -16.73 4.64
C ALA A 36 -30.39 -15.53 3.87
N ARG A 37 -29.29 -15.78 3.13
CA ARG A 37 -28.62 -14.76 2.31
C ARG A 37 -29.49 -14.26 1.16
N THR A 38 -30.32 -15.11 0.57
CA THR A 38 -31.25 -14.72 -0.48
C THR A 38 -32.40 -13.88 0.08
N ARG A 39 -32.90 -14.20 1.27
CA ARG A 39 -33.92 -13.41 1.96
C ARG A 39 -33.42 -12.03 2.34
N GLU A 40 -32.23 -11.94 2.94
CA GLU A 40 -31.58 -10.67 3.29
C GLU A 40 -31.48 -9.75 2.06
N ARG A 41 -31.08 -10.28 0.90
CA ARG A 41 -30.97 -9.49 -0.34
C ARG A 41 -32.31 -9.05 -0.91
N VAL A 42 -33.39 -9.79 -0.66
CA VAL A 42 -34.75 -9.39 -1.06
C VAL A 42 -35.27 -8.31 -0.10
N GLU A 43 -35.02 -8.47 1.20
CA GLU A 43 -35.34 -7.47 2.23
C GLU A 43 -34.59 -6.14 2.00
N GLU A 44 -33.29 -6.20 1.65
CA GLU A 44 -32.48 -5.04 1.24
C GLU A 44 -33.08 -4.26 0.06
N LEU A 45 -33.74 -4.95 -0.88
CA LEU A 45 -34.37 -4.33 -2.04
C LEU A 45 -35.75 -3.72 -1.71
N ILE A 46 -36.44 -4.26 -0.71
CA ILE A 46 -37.79 -3.80 -0.30
C ILE A 46 -37.69 -2.61 0.66
N ASP A 47 -36.77 -2.67 1.62
CA ASP A 47 -36.52 -1.59 2.56
C ASP A 47 -35.00 -1.38 2.74
N PRO A 48 -34.38 -0.55 1.89
CA PRO A 48 -32.96 -0.24 1.98
C PRO A 48 -32.56 0.44 3.29
N SER A 49 -33.53 0.96 4.06
CA SER A 49 -33.30 1.69 5.31
C SER A 49 -33.33 0.80 6.56
N GLN A 50 -33.90 -0.41 6.47
CA GLN A 50 -33.99 -1.34 7.59
C GLN A 50 -32.72 -2.17 7.83
N VAL A 51 -31.84 -2.30 6.84
CA VAL A 51 -30.59 -3.05 7.01
C VAL A 51 -29.54 -2.15 7.63
N THR A 52 -29.55 -2.07 8.96
CA THR A 52 -28.35 -1.69 9.71
C THR A 52 -27.37 -2.86 9.63
N VAL A 53 -26.64 -2.97 8.51
CA VAL A 53 -25.42 -3.79 8.50
C VAL A 53 -24.49 -3.12 9.50
N THR A 54 -24.51 -3.61 10.73
CA THR A 54 -23.53 -3.21 11.73
C THR A 54 -22.21 -3.73 11.19
N ALA A 55 -21.40 -2.85 10.60
CA ALA A 55 -20.08 -3.21 10.14
C ALA A 55 -19.36 -3.91 11.30
N PRO A 56 -18.73 -5.07 11.08
CA PRO A 56 -18.00 -5.74 12.15
C PRO A 56 -17.02 -4.75 12.77
N ALA A 57 -16.91 -4.80 14.10
CA ALA A 57 -16.05 -3.88 14.83
C ALA A 57 -14.64 -3.89 14.21
N PRO A 58 -14.01 -2.72 14.03
CA PRO A 58 -12.70 -2.65 13.40
C PRO A 58 -11.71 -3.51 14.18
N PRO A 59 -10.79 -4.20 13.49
CA PRO A 59 -9.87 -5.11 14.15
C PRO A 59 -8.93 -4.31 15.07
N SER A 60 -8.58 -4.89 16.22
CA SER A 60 -7.60 -4.28 17.13
C SER A 60 -6.26 -4.10 16.43
N ALA A 61 -5.74 -2.87 16.42
CA ALA A 61 -4.47 -2.52 15.77
C ALA A 61 -3.30 -3.38 16.29
N GLU A 62 -3.30 -3.72 17.57
CA GLU A 62 -2.29 -4.58 18.19
C GLU A 62 -2.34 -6.03 17.70
N VAL A 63 -3.55 -6.59 17.59
CA VAL A 63 -3.74 -7.94 17.05
C VAL A 63 -3.32 -7.99 15.59
N VAL A 64 -3.69 -6.99 14.80
CA VAL A 64 -3.29 -6.90 13.39
C VAL A 64 -1.77 -6.81 13.26
N ARG A 65 -1.13 -5.92 14.03
CA ARG A 65 0.33 -5.79 14.06
C ARG A 65 1.01 -7.12 14.34
N ARG A 66 0.58 -7.83 15.38
CA ARG A 66 1.16 -9.12 15.75
C ARG A 66 1.05 -10.13 14.61
N ASN A 67 -0.15 -10.26 14.03
CA ASN A 67 -0.40 -11.21 12.95
C ASN A 67 0.46 -10.88 11.71
N VAL A 68 0.58 -9.60 11.36
CA VAL A 68 1.42 -9.14 10.26
C VAL A 68 2.90 -9.43 10.52
N LYS A 69 3.39 -9.20 11.74
CA LYS A 69 4.78 -9.53 12.11
C LYS A 69 5.06 -11.03 12.00
N GLU A 70 4.14 -11.86 12.46
CA GLU A 70 4.26 -13.32 12.34
C GLU A 70 4.29 -13.76 10.87
N PHE A 71 3.36 -13.26 10.05
CA PHE A 71 3.34 -13.49 8.61
C PHE A 71 4.65 -13.08 7.94
N ALA A 72 5.14 -11.86 8.22
CA ALA A 72 6.38 -11.36 7.66
C ALA A 72 7.62 -12.17 8.11
N ALA A 73 7.64 -12.63 9.36
CA ALA A 73 8.70 -13.50 9.87
C ALA A 73 8.73 -14.85 9.14
N LEU A 74 7.56 -15.48 8.93
CA LEU A 74 7.43 -16.72 8.16
C LEU A 74 7.84 -16.53 6.70
N ALA A 75 7.45 -15.40 6.08
CA ALA A 75 7.84 -15.03 4.73
C ALA A 75 9.35 -14.87 4.57
N ARG A 76 9.99 -14.09 5.45
CA ARG A 76 11.45 -13.91 5.48
C ARG A 76 12.21 -15.21 5.76
N ALA A 77 11.62 -16.11 6.54
CA ALA A 77 12.15 -17.44 6.79
C ALA A 77 11.90 -18.43 5.62
N ARG A 78 11.35 -17.95 4.48
CA ARG A 78 11.03 -18.73 3.27
C ARG A 78 10.07 -19.90 3.51
N ALA A 79 9.28 -19.84 4.59
CA ALA A 79 8.38 -20.92 4.99
C ALA A 79 7.22 -21.12 4.00
N TYR A 80 6.87 -20.07 3.24
CA TYR A 80 5.85 -20.16 2.20
C TYR A 80 6.32 -20.86 0.90
N LEU A 81 7.62 -21.06 0.70
CA LEU A 81 8.17 -21.77 -0.46
C LEU A 81 8.45 -23.24 -0.19
N ALA A 82 9.18 -23.50 0.88
CA ALA A 82 9.68 -24.83 1.18
C ALA A 82 8.51 -25.72 1.64
N ARG A 83 8.72 -27.04 1.63
CA ARG A 83 7.83 -27.98 2.37
C ARG A 83 8.05 -27.86 3.88
N ASP A 84 8.22 -26.64 4.36
CA ASP A 84 8.36 -26.30 5.75
C ASP A 84 7.05 -26.65 6.47
N ARG A 85 7.17 -27.32 7.62
CA ARG A 85 6.03 -27.75 8.41
C ARG A 85 5.40 -26.60 9.20
N ARG A 86 6.07 -25.46 9.31
CA ARG A 86 5.55 -24.25 9.96
C ARG A 86 4.35 -23.66 9.23
N VAL A 87 4.23 -23.87 7.92
CA VAL A 87 3.12 -23.36 7.11
C VAL A 87 2.41 -24.51 6.39
N SER A 88 1.12 -24.66 6.65
CA SER A 88 0.33 -25.74 6.04
C SER A 88 0.29 -25.61 4.51
N PRO A 89 0.15 -26.72 3.74
CA PRO A 89 -0.02 -26.63 2.28
C PRO A 89 -1.16 -25.72 1.83
N LYS A 90 -2.27 -25.69 2.59
CA LYS A 90 -3.45 -24.84 2.31
C LYS A 90 -3.15 -23.36 2.50
N GLU A 91 -2.35 -23.02 3.50
CA GLU A 91 -1.96 -21.64 3.75
C GLU A 91 -0.94 -21.16 2.71
N ARG A 92 0.02 -22.03 2.32
CA ARG A 92 0.98 -21.74 1.25
C ARG A 92 0.31 -21.40 -0.08
N THR A 93 -0.73 -22.13 -0.48
CA THR A 93 -1.46 -21.81 -1.72
C THR A 93 -2.28 -20.52 -1.63
N ARG A 94 -2.59 -20.06 -0.41
CA ARG A 94 -3.40 -18.87 -0.16
C ARG A 94 -2.59 -17.64 0.25
N TRP A 95 -1.27 -17.72 0.29
CA TRP A 95 -0.40 -16.66 0.79
C TRP A 95 -0.74 -15.26 0.22
N ARG A 96 -1.02 -15.17 -1.09
CA ARG A 96 -1.40 -13.91 -1.76
C ARG A 96 -2.69 -13.29 -1.22
N PHE A 97 -3.65 -14.13 -0.81
CA PHE A 97 -4.90 -13.68 -0.21
C PHE A 97 -4.67 -13.25 1.23
N THR A 98 -3.83 -13.98 1.99
CA THR A 98 -3.42 -13.59 3.34
C THR A 98 -2.70 -12.24 3.34
N TYR A 99 -1.78 -12.03 2.40
CA TYR A 99 -1.06 -10.75 2.26
C TYR A 99 -2.02 -9.57 1.99
N LYS A 100 -2.99 -9.75 1.08
CA LYS A 100 -4.03 -8.74 0.83
C LYS A 100 -4.91 -8.48 2.03
N ASP A 101 -5.34 -9.54 2.68
CA ASP A 101 -6.22 -9.48 3.84
C ASP A 101 -5.53 -8.74 5.00
N HIS A 102 -4.22 -8.94 5.17
CA HIS A 102 -3.42 -8.17 6.13
C HIS A 102 -3.37 -6.68 5.83
N PHE A 103 -3.26 -6.25 4.57
CA PHE A 103 -3.41 -4.83 4.21
C PHE A 103 -4.81 -4.33 4.57
N ALA A 104 -5.86 -5.05 4.17
CA ALA A 104 -7.24 -4.66 4.43
C ALA A 104 -7.51 -4.49 5.93
N GLN A 105 -7.08 -5.46 6.76
CA GLN A 105 -7.22 -5.38 8.22
C GLN A 105 -6.39 -4.23 8.82
N SER A 106 -5.18 -4.00 8.31
CA SER A 106 -4.31 -2.92 8.80
C SER A 106 -4.90 -1.54 8.49
N PHE A 107 -5.46 -1.34 7.29
CA PHE A 107 -6.12 -0.09 6.95
C PHE A 107 -7.47 0.11 7.64
N ALA A 108 -8.20 -0.97 7.92
CA ALA A 108 -9.40 -0.90 8.75
C ALA A 108 -9.06 -0.43 10.18
N ALA A 109 -8.00 -0.99 10.77
CA ALA A 109 -7.49 -0.56 12.08
C ALA A 109 -6.96 0.89 12.06
N LEU A 110 -6.19 1.26 11.02
CA LEU A 110 -5.66 2.62 10.83
C LEU A 110 -6.79 3.65 10.71
N SER A 111 -7.85 3.30 10.00
CA SER A 111 -8.98 4.20 9.74
C SER A 111 -9.83 4.43 10.98
N ALA A 112 -9.90 3.44 11.88
CA ALA A 112 -10.71 3.47 13.09
C ALA A 112 -10.05 4.19 14.28
N GLY A 113 -8.72 4.20 14.36
CA GLY A 113 -8.00 4.84 15.46
C GLY A 113 -7.69 6.32 15.23
N THR A 114 -7.32 7.02 16.30
CA THR A 114 -6.80 8.40 16.28
C THR A 114 -5.60 8.53 17.20
N GLY A 115 -4.74 9.52 16.95
CA GLY A 115 -3.53 9.73 17.75
C GLY A 115 -2.64 8.50 17.80
N GLU A 116 -2.01 8.29 18.95
CA GLU A 116 -0.99 7.25 19.18
C GLU A 116 -1.52 5.81 19.02
N GLU A 117 -2.83 5.59 19.12
CA GLU A 117 -3.46 4.28 18.99
C GLU A 117 -3.28 3.67 17.59
N ILE A 118 -3.03 4.49 16.59
CA ILE A 118 -2.85 4.02 15.21
C ILE A 118 -1.47 3.43 14.96
N ARG A 119 -0.48 3.70 15.84
CA ARG A 119 0.92 3.31 15.61
C ARG A 119 1.11 1.82 15.31
N PRO A 120 0.41 0.88 15.99
CA PRO A 120 0.52 -0.53 15.65
C PRO A 120 0.04 -0.84 14.23
N ALA A 121 -1.01 -0.16 13.76
CA ALA A 121 -1.51 -0.26 12.39
C ALA A 121 -0.52 0.32 11.37
N VAL A 122 0.08 1.48 11.67
CA VAL A 122 1.15 2.08 10.85
C VAL A 122 2.34 1.12 10.71
N GLU A 123 2.75 0.50 11.82
CA GLU A 123 3.84 -0.47 11.84
C GLU A 123 3.48 -1.74 11.03
N ALA A 124 2.22 -2.20 11.10
CA ALA A 124 1.73 -3.33 10.33
C ALA A 124 1.81 -3.05 8.81
N VAL A 125 1.23 -1.94 8.35
CA VAL A 125 1.30 -1.55 6.92
C VAL A 125 2.75 -1.37 6.47
N SER A 126 3.56 -0.69 7.28
CA SER A 126 5.00 -0.49 7.01
C SER A 126 5.75 -1.81 6.87
N THR A 127 5.41 -2.82 7.68
CA THR A 127 6.01 -4.15 7.62
C THR A 127 5.65 -4.87 6.31
N LEU A 128 4.40 -4.76 5.85
CA LEU A 128 3.95 -5.37 4.59
C LEU A 128 4.64 -4.71 3.38
N ILE A 129 4.71 -3.38 3.34
CA ILE A 129 5.41 -2.65 2.26
C ILE A 129 6.90 -3.00 2.26
N THR A 130 7.52 -3.06 3.43
CA THR A 130 8.92 -3.48 3.55
C THR A 130 9.11 -4.90 3.04
N LEU A 131 8.19 -5.82 3.33
CA LEU A 131 8.24 -7.18 2.79
C LEU A 131 8.15 -7.17 1.26
N ALA A 132 7.33 -6.30 0.65
CA ALA A 132 7.30 -6.13 -0.81
C ALA A 132 8.65 -5.71 -1.38
N CYS A 133 9.32 -4.77 -0.71
CA CYS A 133 10.65 -4.29 -1.08
C CYS A 133 11.74 -5.38 -0.96
N GLU A 134 11.50 -6.43 -0.18
CA GLU A 134 12.43 -7.55 0.02
C GLU A 134 12.14 -8.74 -0.92
N THR A 135 11.09 -8.69 -1.75
CA THR A 135 10.65 -9.82 -2.61
C THR A 135 11.68 -10.24 -3.67
N GLU A 136 12.62 -9.37 -4.03
CA GLU A 136 13.77 -9.73 -4.88
C GLU A 136 14.62 -10.86 -4.25
N GLY A 137 14.65 -10.96 -2.91
CA GLY A 137 15.40 -11.96 -2.16
C GLY A 137 14.62 -13.23 -1.77
N PHE A 138 13.31 -13.30 -2.08
CA PHE A 138 12.42 -14.38 -1.63
C PHE A 138 11.47 -14.83 -2.74
N ASP A 139 11.51 -16.10 -3.13
CA ASP A 139 10.42 -16.67 -3.93
C ASP A 139 9.18 -16.88 -3.04
N TYR A 140 7.99 -17.00 -3.64
CA TYR A 140 6.77 -17.45 -2.94
C TYR A 140 6.11 -18.60 -3.70
N PHE A 141 5.27 -19.39 -3.02
CA PHE A 141 4.71 -20.61 -3.61
C PHE A 141 4.08 -20.36 -4.99
N ARG A 142 4.66 -20.99 -6.04
CA ARG A 142 4.21 -20.90 -7.44
C ARG A 142 4.05 -19.46 -7.95
N SER A 143 4.92 -18.56 -7.51
CA SER A 143 4.93 -17.15 -7.89
C SER A 143 6.32 -16.76 -8.34
N GLU A 144 6.50 -16.52 -9.63
CA GLU A 144 7.75 -15.95 -10.16
C GLU A 144 7.96 -14.51 -9.68
N ASP A 145 6.85 -13.78 -9.54
CA ASP A 145 6.78 -12.47 -8.93
C ASP A 145 5.67 -12.46 -7.86
N PRO A 146 6.01 -12.33 -6.56
CA PRO A 146 5.05 -12.32 -5.47
C PRO A 146 4.09 -11.11 -5.54
N ILE A 147 4.60 -9.92 -5.85
CA ILE A 147 3.80 -8.70 -5.85
C ILE A 147 2.81 -8.72 -7.01
N GLU A 148 3.24 -9.10 -8.20
CA GLU A 148 2.35 -9.24 -9.36
C GLU A 148 1.26 -10.30 -9.11
N ALA A 149 1.61 -11.44 -8.51
CA ALA A 149 0.62 -12.47 -8.19
C ALA A 149 -0.36 -12.05 -7.10
N SER A 150 0.08 -11.19 -6.18
CA SER A 150 -0.81 -10.55 -5.23
C SER A 150 -1.74 -9.60 -5.99
N LYS A 151 -1.27 -8.77 -6.91
CA LYS A 151 -2.02 -7.62 -7.49
C LYS A 151 -2.34 -6.54 -6.45
N VAL A 152 -1.44 -6.34 -5.50
CA VAL A 152 -1.44 -5.17 -4.61
C VAL A 152 -0.58 -4.11 -5.27
N VAL A 153 -1.12 -2.91 -5.44
CA VAL A 153 -0.36 -1.74 -5.94
C VAL A 153 0.25 -1.04 -4.71
N ILE A 154 1.56 -1.12 -4.56
CA ILE A 154 2.25 -0.68 -3.34
C ILE A 154 2.22 0.85 -3.21
N SER A 155 2.33 1.59 -4.31
CA SER A 155 2.24 3.05 -4.29
C SER A 155 0.89 3.54 -3.75
N GLU A 156 -0.21 2.86 -4.08
CA GLU A 156 -1.55 3.16 -3.54
C GLU A 156 -1.62 2.87 -2.04
N MET A 157 -0.99 1.79 -1.57
CA MET A 157 -0.93 1.48 -0.14
C MET A 157 -0.10 2.53 0.62
N VAL A 158 0.97 3.06 0.03
CA VAL A 158 1.77 4.15 0.63
C VAL A 158 0.96 5.44 0.70
N ASP A 159 0.27 5.82 -0.37
CA ASP A 159 -0.62 7.00 -0.41
C ASP A 159 -1.69 6.93 0.70
N GLN A 160 -2.34 5.77 0.85
CA GLN A 160 -3.32 5.54 1.91
C GLN A 160 -2.70 5.59 3.31
N LEU A 161 -1.49 5.03 3.50
CA LEU A 161 -0.78 5.07 4.77
C LEU A 161 -0.44 6.51 5.18
N TRP A 162 0.16 7.28 4.27
CA TRP A 162 0.53 8.66 4.53
C TRP A 162 -0.67 9.56 4.76
N THR A 163 -1.77 9.35 4.05
CA THR A 163 -3.06 9.99 4.34
C THR A 163 -3.52 9.69 5.77
N GLY A 164 -3.46 8.42 6.19
CA GLY A 164 -3.85 8.01 7.55
C GLY A 164 -2.97 8.63 8.64
N ILE A 165 -1.65 8.65 8.43
CA ILE A 165 -0.68 9.27 9.35
C ILE A 165 -0.94 10.77 9.47
N GLY A 166 -1.02 11.49 8.34
CA GLY A 166 -1.26 12.93 8.34
C GLY A 166 -2.57 13.31 9.03
N ARG A 167 -3.63 12.51 8.81
CA ARG A 167 -4.95 12.71 9.43
C ARG A 167 -4.92 12.51 10.95
N ALA A 168 -4.28 11.46 11.43
CA ALA A 168 -4.42 11.02 12.83
C ALA A 168 -3.25 11.37 13.75
N LEU A 169 -2.04 11.56 13.21
CA LEU A 169 -0.83 11.97 13.95
C LEU A 169 -0.36 13.39 13.60
N GLY A 170 -0.87 13.97 12.51
CA GLY A 170 -0.57 15.33 12.10
C GLY A 170 0.60 15.46 11.11
N PRO A 171 0.85 16.70 10.64
CA PRO A 171 1.78 16.97 9.54
C PRO A 171 3.24 16.69 9.86
N GLU A 172 3.71 17.01 11.07
CA GLU A 172 5.11 16.80 11.46
C GLU A 172 5.46 15.31 11.51
N GLU A 173 4.57 14.49 12.08
CA GLU A 173 4.79 13.04 12.15
C GLU A 173 4.72 12.39 10.77
N LEU A 174 3.88 12.92 9.87
CA LEU A 174 3.89 12.55 8.46
C LEU A 174 5.24 12.88 7.80
N CYS A 175 5.77 14.09 7.96
CA CYS A 175 7.08 14.47 7.42
C CYS A 175 8.18 13.53 7.92
N ARG A 176 8.22 13.29 9.24
CA ARG A 176 9.22 12.40 9.86
C ARG A 176 9.12 10.97 9.37
N LEU A 177 7.93 10.36 9.38
CA LEU A 177 7.75 8.97 9.00
C LEU A 177 7.94 8.75 7.49
N SER A 178 7.39 9.62 6.65
CA SER A 178 7.54 9.52 5.19
C SER A 178 9.01 9.67 4.76
N ALA A 179 9.77 10.55 5.40
CA ALA A 179 11.21 10.71 5.14
C ALA A 179 12.00 9.44 5.43
N VAL A 180 11.70 8.75 6.53
CA VAL A 180 12.31 7.45 6.84
C VAL A 180 11.86 6.42 5.81
N GLN A 181 10.55 6.30 5.58
CA GLN A 181 9.95 5.26 4.75
C GLN A 181 10.40 5.32 3.29
N ILE A 182 10.47 6.50 2.67
CA ILE A 182 10.85 6.63 1.25
C ILE A 182 12.28 6.17 0.98
N VAL A 183 13.22 6.42 1.90
CA VAL A 183 14.62 5.96 1.80
C VAL A 183 14.70 4.43 1.73
N HIS A 184 13.75 3.75 2.38
CA HIS A 184 13.69 2.29 2.43
C HIS A 184 12.88 1.70 1.29
N TRP A 185 11.82 2.38 0.85
CA TRP A 185 10.80 1.81 -0.01
C TRP A 185 10.87 2.22 -1.47
N GLU A 186 11.48 3.36 -1.80
CA GLU A 186 11.58 3.82 -3.18
C GLU A 186 12.41 2.82 -4.02
N ARG A 187 11.92 2.52 -5.21
CA ARG A 187 12.54 1.57 -6.14
C ARG A 187 12.40 2.11 -7.56
N LYS A 188 13.53 2.19 -8.27
CA LYS A 188 13.60 2.73 -9.63
C LYS A 188 12.60 2.11 -10.62
N TYR A 189 12.28 0.83 -10.44
CA TYR A 189 11.40 0.07 -11.33
C TYR A 189 10.14 -0.45 -10.60
N GLY A 190 9.78 0.15 -9.46
CA GLY A 190 8.67 -0.30 -8.62
C GLY A 190 8.99 -1.54 -7.78
N TRP A 191 7.93 -2.20 -7.30
CA TRP A 191 8.02 -3.29 -6.30
C TRP A 191 7.78 -4.70 -6.89
N THR A 192 7.52 -4.78 -8.19
CA THR A 192 7.56 -6.05 -8.91
C THR A 192 9.03 -6.43 -9.13
N ARG A 193 9.34 -7.73 -9.11
CA ARG A 193 10.70 -8.27 -9.22
C ARG A 193 11.39 -7.84 -10.52
N PHE A 194 10.61 -7.68 -11.59
CA PHE A 194 11.14 -7.39 -12.92
C PHE A 194 10.68 -6.06 -13.51
N GLY A 195 9.88 -5.26 -12.80
CA GLY A 195 9.40 -3.97 -13.29
C GLY A 195 8.47 -4.07 -14.51
N PHE A 196 7.76 -5.19 -14.66
CA PHE A 196 6.78 -5.41 -15.72
C PHE A 196 5.55 -6.14 -15.20
N GLY A 197 4.46 -6.10 -15.97
CA GLY A 197 3.19 -6.73 -15.62
C GLY A 197 2.13 -5.72 -15.20
N ARG A 198 0.91 -6.21 -14.96
CA ARG A 198 -0.26 -5.34 -14.80
C ARG A 198 -0.25 -4.56 -13.50
N THR A 199 0.42 -5.06 -12.48
CA THR A 199 0.60 -4.31 -11.21
C THR A 199 1.61 -3.21 -11.44
N SER A 200 2.75 -3.52 -12.09
CA SER A 200 3.79 -2.53 -12.39
C SER A 200 3.28 -1.35 -13.23
N GLU A 201 2.37 -1.60 -14.18
CA GLU A 201 1.73 -0.55 -15.00
C GLU A 201 0.87 0.43 -14.19
N LYS A 202 0.46 0.06 -12.98
CA LYS A 202 -0.38 0.88 -12.09
C LYS A 202 0.42 1.57 -10.98
N GLU A 203 1.68 1.18 -10.79
CA GLU A 203 2.53 1.77 -9.75
C GLU A 203 2.91 3.21 -10.14
N SER A 204 2.93 4.08 -9.14
CA SER A 204 3.58 5.39 -9.21
C SER A 204 4.85 5.37 -8.36
N THR A 205 5.84 6.17 -8.72
CA THR A 205 7.01 6.35 -7.83
C THR A 205 6.57 7.06 -6.55
N LEU A 206 7.21 6.81 -5.41
CA LEU A 206 6.86 7.55 -4.18
C LEU A 206 7.28 9.02 -4.29
N ALA A 207 8.21 9.35 -5.18
CA ALA A 207 8.52 10.72 -5.56
C ALA A 207 7.31 11.44 -6.19
N GLU A 208 6.40 10.73 -6.85
CA GLU A 208 5.14 11.28 -7.39
C GLU A 208 3.99 11.27 -6.38
N VAL A 209 4.02 10.33 -5.42
CA VAL A 209 3.01 10.22 -4.36
C VAL A 209 3.23 11.27 -3.27
N LEU A 210 4.46 11.42 -2.77
CA LEU A 210 4.81 12.31 -1.66
C LEU A 210 4.31 13.75 -1.84
N PRO A 211 4.40 14.37 -3.03
CA PRO A 211 3.87 15.71 -3.27
C PRO A 211 2.41 15.95 -2.92
N ARG A 212 1.58 14.90 -2.92
CA ARG A 212 0.15 14.98 -2.57
C ARG A 212 -0.08 15.20 -1.08
N HIS A 213 0.93 14.94 -0.26
CA HIS A 213 0.84 15.00 1.20
C HIS A 213 1.61 16.18 1.79
N LEU A 214 2.66 16.67 1.13
CA LEU A 214 3.44 17.82 1.58
C LEU A 214 2.82 19.12 1.03
N LEU A 215 1.81 19.62 1.73
CA LEU A 215 0.93 20.69 1.24
C LEU A 215 1.51 22.10 1.39
N THR A 216 2.44 22.31 2.32
CA THR A 216 3.01 23.63 2.61
C THR A 216 4.53 23.66 2.44
N PRO A 217 5.14 24.82 2.16
CA PRO A 217 6.60 24.96 2.12
C PRO A 217 7.30 24.46 3.40
N ASP A 218 6.71 24.71 4.57
CA ASP A 218 7.25 24.23 5.85
C ASP A 218 7.28 22.70 5.95
N MET A 219 6.28 22.00 5.40
CA MET A 219 6.29 20.54 5.33
C MET A 219 7.40 20.01 4.44
N TRP A 220 7.69 20.68 3.32
CA TRP A 220 8.85 20.33 2.47
C TRP A 220 10.17 20.53 3.20
N SER A 221 10.28 21.62 3.96
CA SER A 221 11.45 21.90 4.78
C SER A 221 11.66 20.84 5.88
N SER A 222 10.63 20.58 6.69
CA SER A 222 10.66 19.56 7.76
C SER A 222 10.94 18.15 7.21
N PHE A 223 10.25 17.74 6.14
CA PHE A 223 10.52 16.46 5.47
C PHE A 223 11.98 16.35 5.04
N THR A 224 12.53 17.42 4.43
CA THR A 224 13.92 17.43 3.93
C THR A 224 14.92 17.23 5.07
N GLU A 225 14.71 17.86 6.21
CA GLU A 225 15.57 17.69 7.39
C GLU A 225 15.60 16.24 7.87
N HIS A 226 14.43 15.62 8.05
CA HIS A 226 14.32 14.21 8.43
C HIS A 226 14.89 13.28 7.36
N TYR A 227 14.72 13.62 6.08
CA TYR A 227 15.22 12.82 4.96
C TYR A 227 16.75 12.84 4.87
N ILE A 228 17.38 14.00 5.03
CA ILE A 228 18.84 14.14 5.09
C ILE A 228 19.40 13.35 6.27
N HIS A 229 18.76 13.47 7.44
CA HIS A 229 19.16 12.71 8.63
C HIS A 229 19.08 11.19 8.41
N GLU A 230 18.01 10.71 7.78
CA GLU A 230 17.88 9.28 7.46
C GLU A 230 18.93 8.84 6.44
N LEU A 231 19.18 9.62 5.39
CA LEU A 231 20.21 9.32 4.40
C LEU A 231 21.60 9.15 5.03
N ASP A 232 21.96 10.00 5.99
CA ASP A 232 23.21 9.86 6.75
C ASP A 232 23.21 8.59 7.61
N THR A 233 22.09 8.31 8.27
CA THR A 233 21.90 7.10 9.09
C THR A 233 22.11 5.81 8.28
N VAL A 234 21.72 5.79 7.01
CA VAL A 234 21.83 4.61 6.13
C VAL A 234 23.10 4.60 5.29
N ALA A 235 23.93 5.64 5.30
CA ALA A 235 25.14 5.75 4.49
C ALA A 235 26.17 4.63 4.79
N GLY A 236 26.21 4.15 6.04
CA GLY A 236 27.11 3.07 6.49
C GLY A 236 26.45 1.71 6.70
N LYS A 237 25.12 1.60 6.55
CA LYS A 237 24.38 0.37 6.87
C LYS A 237 24.24 -0.55 5.65
N LYS A 238 24.41 -1.85 5.88
CA LYS A 238 24.08 -2.90 4.92
C LYS A 238 22.84 -3.65 5.42
N SER A 239 21.70 -3.49 4.78
CA SER A 239 20.56 -4.41 4.95
C SER A 239 19.85 -4.62 3.61
N PRO A 240 19.25 -5.81 3.39
CA PRO A 240 18.47 -6.12 2.19
C PRO A 240 17.39 -5.08 1.90
N SER A 241 16.79 -4.49 2.94
CA SER A 241 15.74 -3.47 2.80
C SER A 241 16.24 -2.17 2.19
N TYR A 242 17.52 -1.83 2.37
CA TYR A 242 18.11 -0.57 1.90
C TYR A 242 18.62 -0.63 0.46
N GLY A 243 18.77 -1.84 -0.09
CA GLY A 243 19.50 -2.04 -1.34
C GLY A 243 20.96 -1.58 -1.25
N THR A 244 21.61 -1.46 -2.41
CA THR A 244 22.93 -0.83 -2.47
C THR A 244 22.78 0.70 -2.46
N VAL A 245 23.80 1.41 -1.98
CA VAL A 245 23.84 2.89 -2.05
C VAL A 245 23.63 3.37 -3.49
N SER A 246 24.15 2.65 -4.48
CA SER A 246 23.95 2.96 -5.90
C SER A 246 22.49 2.83 -6.32
N ALA A 247 21.86 1.68 -6.06
CA ALA A 247 20.46 1.44 -6.43
C ALA A 247 19.52 2.46 -5.78
N ARG A 248 19.74 2.75 -4.50
CA ARG A 248 18.99 3.77 -3.77
C ARG A 248 19.20 5.18 -4.34
N THR A 249 20.45 5.54 -4.66
CA THR A 249 20.74 6.86 -5.25
C THR A 249 20.00 7.06 -6.56
N ASP A 250 19.96 6.03 -7.41
CA ASP A 250 19.26 6.11 -8.69
C ASP A 250 17.73 6.13 -8.50
N ALA A 251 17.20 5.38 -7.53
CA ALA A 251 15.77 5.36 -7.21
C ALA A 251 15.27 6.70 -6.64
N LEU A 252 16.05 7.35 -5.77
CA LEU A 252 15.70 8.61 -5.12
C LEU A 252 16.01 9.85 -5.99
N GLU A 253 16.63 9.70 -7.17
CA GLU A 253 17.00 10.84 -8.01
C GLU A 253 15.81 11.75 -8.37
N PRO A 254 14.63 11.24 -8.77
CA PRO A 254 13.46 12.09 -9.04
C PRO A 254 13.02 12.90 -7.82
N LEU A 255 12.99 12.29 -6.64
CA LEU A 255 12.66 12.97 -5.39
C LEU A 255 13.67 14.08 -5.09
N ASN A 256 14.96 13.76 -5.15
CA ASN A 256 16.02 14.72 -4.87
C ASN A 256 15.94 15.96 -5.77
N LYS A 257 15.59 15.79 -7.05
CA LYS A 257 15.36 16.92 -7.97
C LYS A 257 14.17 17.76 -7.54
N SER A 258 13.04 17.13 -7.21
CA SER A 258 11.85 17.86 -6.75
C SER A 258 12.10 18.62 -5.44
N LEU A 259 12.89 18.05 -4.52
CA LEU A 259 13.32 18.75 -3.31
C LEU A 259 14.15 19.98 -3.65
N ILE A 260 15.15 19.87 -4.51
CA ILE A 260 15.99 21.00 -4.92
C ILE A 260 15.14 22.13 -5.52
N GLU A 261 14.20 21.83 -6.41
CA GLU A 261 13.31 22.84 -7.00
C GLU A 261 12.49 23.60 -5.96
N ARG A 262 11.84 22.86 -5.06
CA ARG A 262 10.96 23.45 -4.04
C ARG A 262 11.73 24.24 -2.99
N LEU A 263 12.88 23.72 -2.57
CA LEU A 263 13.77 24.39 -1.62
C LEU A 263 14.37 25.65 -2.23
N HIS A 264 14.75 25.61 -3.51
CA HIS A 264 15.26 26.77 -4.25
C HIS A 264 14.19 27.86 -4.32
N ALA A 265 12.95 27.51 -4.65
CA ALA A 265 11.83 28.46 -4.64
C ALA A 265 11.56 29.08 -3.26
N SER A 266 11.91 28.38 -2.17
CA SER A 266 11.77 28.87 -0.79
C SER A 266 13.01 29.55 -0.22
N GLY A 267 14.13 29.59 -0.95
CA GLY A 267 15.41 30.14 -0.49
C GLY A 267 16.13 29.31 0.58
N ALA A 268 15.87 27.99 0.65
CA ALA A 268 16.45 27.08 1.64
C ALA A 268 17.78 26.47 1.16
N ASP A 269 18.74 27.33 0.81
CA ASP A 269 20.02 26.94 0.20
C ASP A 269 20.90 26.07 1.11
N ASP A 270 20.79 26.25 2.42
CA ASP A 270 21.48 25.47 3.44
C ASP A 270 21.09 23.98 3.37
N ARG A 271 19.79 23.71 3.20
CA ARG A 271 19.25 22.34 3.07
C ARG A 271 19.61 21.72 1.72
N ILE A 272 19.64 22.51 0.65
CA ILE A 272 20.12 22.05 -0.66
C ILE A 272 21.60 21.65 -0.54
N ALA A 273 22.44 22.48 0.07
CA ALA A 273 23.85 22.16 0.29
C ALA A 273 24.02 20.86 1.11
N ALA A 274 23.28 20.72 2.21
CA ALA A 274 23.31 19.52 3.04
C ALA A 274 22.89 18.25 2.27
N LEU A 275 21.84 18.31 1.44
CA LEU A 275 21.44 17.20 0.58
C LEU A 275 22.54 16.84 -0.44
N LEU A 276 23.16 17.85 -1.05
CA LEU A 276 24.19 17.68 -2.08
C LEU A 276 25.54 17.21 -1.53
N ASP A 277 25.77 17.31 -0.23
CA ASP A 277 26.95 16.80 0.48
C ASP A 277 26.71 15.44 1.15
N ASN A 278 25.45 14.99 1.23
CA ASN A 278 25.06 13.79 1.97
C ASN A 278 25.71 12.50 1.45
N ARG A 279 26.31 11.73 2.35
CA ARG A 279 27.06 10.50 2.03
C ARG A 279 26.17 9.28 1.80
N GLY A 280 24.89 9.36 2.13
CA GLY A 280 23.84 8.39 1.83
C GLY A 280 23.58 8.22 0.33
N LEU A 281 24.06 9.16 -0.49
CA LEU A 281 24.07 9.12 -1.96
C LEU A 281 25.46 8.76 -2.51
N THR A 282 25.53 8.24 -3.74
CA THR A 282 26.83 8.04 -4.42
C THR A 282 27.47 9.37 -4.84
N ALA A 283 28.79 9.39 -5.01
CA ALA A 283 29.51 10.56 -5.53
C ALA A 283 29.00 10.97 -6.93
N ASN A 284 28.70 9.99 -7.79
CA ASN A 284 28.13 10.25 -9.11
C ASN A 284 26.72 10.84 -9.01
N GLY A 285 25.87 10.33 -8.11
CA GLY A 285 24.54 10.89 -7.87
C GLY A 285 24.62 12.35 -7.40
N ARG A 286 25.46 12.64 -6.40
CA ARG A 286 25.70 14.03 -5.95
C ARG A 286 26.16 14.95 -7.09
N LYS A 287 27.05 14.46 -7.97
CA LYS A 287 27.51 15.22 -9.14
C LYS A 287 26.37 15.54 -10.12
N ARG A 288 25.46 14.59 -10.36
CA ARG A 288 24.26 14.81 -11.20
C ARG A 288 23.34 15.86 -10.59
N LEU A 289 23.06 15.77 -9.29
CA LEU A 289 22.22 16.74 -8.58
C LEU A 289 22.82 18.16 -8.56
N ARG A 290 24.14 18.30 -8.41
CA ARG A 290 24.81 19.61 -8.57
C ARG A 290 24.77 20.15 -10.00
N GLY A 291 24.74 19.27 -10.99
CA GLY A 291 24.50 19.67 -12.38
C GLY A 291 23.08 20.24 -12.54
N TYR A 292 22.10 19.59 -11.90
CA TYR A 292 20.71 20.01 -11.89
C TYR A 292 20.49 21.36 -11.20
N GLN A 293 21.03 21.54 -9.99
CA GLN A 293 20.93 22.81 -9.26
C GLN A 293 21.49 23.97 -10.09
N ARG A 294 22.70 23.83 -10.67
CA ARG A 294 23.30 24.87 -11.50
C ARG A 294 22.45 25.23 -12.73
N ALA A 295 21.73 24.26 -13.29
CA ALA A 295 20.83 24.51 -14.41
C ALA A 295 19.58 25.29 -13.97
N LEU A 296 19.11 25.10 -12.73
CA LEU A 296 18.06 25.92 -12.14
C LEU A 296 18.54 27.34 -11.87
N ASP A 297 19.75 27.52 -11.32
CA ASP A 297 20.34 28.84 -11.04
C ASP A 297 20.58 29.69 -12.31
N SER A 298 20.63 29.04 -13.48
CA SER A 298 20.90 29.67 -14.78
C SER A 298 19.63 30.09 -15.54
N ASN A 299 18.44 29.74 -15.03
CA ASN A 299 17.14 30.03 -15.64
C ASN A 299 16.37 31.07 -14.81
#